data_AF-A0A7W4ZR83-F1
#
_entry.id   AF-A0A7W4ZR83-F1
#
_cell.length_a   1.000
_cell.length_b   1.000
_cell.length_c   1.000
_cell.angle_alpha   90.00
_cell.angle_beta   90.00
_cell.angle_gamma   90.00
#
_symmetry.space_group_name_H-M   'P 1'
#
loop_
_entity.id
_entity.type
_entity.pdbx_description
1 polymer ?
#
loop_
_entity_poly.entity_id
_entity_poly.type
_entity_poly.pdbx_seq_one_letter_code
_entity_poly.pdbx_strand_id
1 'polypeptide(L)'
;MRVLIQMKPERDVVEAVANPQLTATTQDVAGSMPGVELDQSFTPVALPRPVPSTADGDPLSLTQPLRFSMRPEDATVLVRGEIHDYDTASRLSMLALSRPQIVGISADPVIQTSPTCPGDGPVGNWQDVKNLLAELGADDLDGSGIALAITDTGINTQHLSNELDRPVTVDAARSWNPPGVTGRPGQFPVDHGTMCAFDALIAAPKATLIDIPVLLSQQQGPTVMSGLLSDAVAAYSHLWSVLETMPDDKRALVVSNSWGSFSPRWDFPPSHPGNYSDNPGHPFNLMVTALESAGADVLFAAGNCGLDCPDGRCEFPDRPIVGANSHPRALSIGGVDTRGNRVGYSSQGPGRLDSNKPDICAYTHFEGSHAFGAGEPDSGTSAACPVAAGVVAAVRTQWSTNVIKPAELRTLLQRTADDRGAAGFDHDYGFGIINVPAIMDALRRRSKNGHGTRR
;
A
#
# COMPACT_ATOMS: atom_id res chain seq x y z
N MET A 1 -13.79 -3.74 20.42
CA MET A 1 -13.23 -4.07 19.09
C MET A 1 -13.57 -2.95 18.13
N ARG A 2 -12.59 -2.44 17.39
CA ARG A 2 -12.81 -1.42 16.36
C ARG A 2 -13.35 -2.05 15.08
N VAL A 3 -14.30 -1.37 14.47
CA VAL A 3 -14.99 -1.86 13.28
C VAL A 3 -15.21 -0.76 12.25
N LEU A 4 -15.17 -1.17 10.99
CA LEU A 4 -15.64 -0.42 9.83
C LEU A 4 -17.06 -0.86 9.52
N ILE A 5 -17.99 0.09 9.44
CA ILE A 5 -19.40 -0.18 9.17
C ILE A 5 -19.74 0.38 7.80
N GLN A 6 -20.02 -0.52 6.87
CA GLN A 6 -20.38 -0.18 5.50
C GLN A 6 -21.90 -0.02 5.41
N MET A 7 -22.32 1.20 5.08
CA MET A 7 -23.69 1.64 4.99
C MET A 7 -24.09 1.80 3.52
N LYS A 8 -25.36 1.56 3.22
CA LYS A 8 -26.02 1.97 1.98
C LYS A 8 -27.08 3.04 2.30
N PRO A 9 -26.65 4.30 2.51
CA PRO A 9 -27.58 5.39 2.85
C PRO A 9 -28.36 5.85 1.62
N GLU A 10 -29.21 6.87 1.80
CA GLU A 10 -29.92 7.51 0.69
C GLU A 10 -28.95 8.15 -0.32
N ARG A 11 -29.44 8.31 -1.56
CA ARG A 11 -28.63 8.69 -2.72
C ARG A 11 -27.92 10.04 -2.52
N ASP A 12 -28.61 11.00 -1.94
CA ASP A 12 -28.12 12.35 -1.65
C ASP A 12 -26.97 12.33 -0.63
N VAL A 13 -27.04 11.45 0.38
CA VAL A 13 -25.94 11.24 1.34
C VAL A 13 -24.71 10.66 0.64
N VAL A 14 -24.89 9.68 -0.25
CA VAL A 14 -23.77 9.13 -1.04
C VAL A 14 -23.14 10.21 -1.92
N GLU A 15 -23.96 11.03 -2.60
CA GLU A 15 -23.49 12.15 -3.42
C GLU A 15 -22.72 13.19 -2.58
N ALA A 16 -23.18 13.48 -1.36
CA ALA A 16 -22.51 14.40 -0.46
C ALA A 16 -21.16 13.88 0.02
N VAL A 17 -21.06 12.58 0.33
CA VAL A 17 -19.80 11.95 0.76
C VAL A 17 -18.80 11.84 -0.41
N ALA A 18 -19.27 11.49 -1.61
CA ALA A 18 -18.41 11.32 -2.78
C ALA A 18 -17.92 12.65 -3.37
N ASN A 19 -18.55 13.77 -3.00
CA ASN A 19 -18.18 15.10 -3.48
C ASN A 19 -17.15 15.75 -2.53
N PRO A 20 -15.90 15.97 -2.97
CA PRO A 20 -14.86 16.58 -2.12
C PRO A 20 -15.15 18.03 -1.72
N GLN A 21 -16.16 18.69 -2.31
CA GLN A 21 -16.59 20.04 -1.94
C GLN A 21 -17.70 20.06 -0.87
N LEU A 22 -18.28 18.91 -0.55
CA LEU A 22 -19.33 18.77 0.45
C LEU A 22 -18.77 18.06 1.68
N THR A 23 -19.41 18.27 2.83
CA THR A 23 -19.03 17.59 4.07
C THR A 23 -20.26 16.88 4.61
N ALA A 24 -20.20 15.55 4.62
CA ALA A 24 -21.16 14.70 5.31
C ALA A 24 -20.51 14.19 6.61
N THR A 25 -21.27 14.14 7.70
CA THR A 25 -20.79 13.68 8.99
C THR A 25 -21.14 12.22 9.24
N THR A 26 -20.44 11.57 10.18
CA THR A 26 -20.80 10.22 10.66
C THR A 26 -22.27 10.15 11.12
N GLN A 27 -22.77 11.23 11.74
CA GLN A 27 -24.15 11.34 12.17
C GLN A 27 -25.14 11.37 10.99
N ASP A 28 -24.81 12.06 9.90
CA ASP A 28 -25.66 12.13 8.69
C ASP A 28 -25.78 10.76 8.01
N VAL A 29 -24.72 9.94 8.07
CA VAL A 29 -24.66 8.63 7.41
C VAL A 29 -25.28 7.52 8.27
N ALA A 30 -24.93 7.45 9.55
CA ALA A 30 -25.22 6.29 10.40
C ALA A 30 -26.26 6.56 11.49
N GLY A 31 -26.57 7.84 11.78
CA GLY A 31 -27.36 8.22 12.95
C GLY A 31 -26.73 7.72 14.27
N SER A 32 -27.50 7.71 15.36
CA SER A 32 -27.08 7.00 16.58
C SER A 32 -27.14 5.49 16.36
N MET A 33 -26.23 4.66 16.88
CA MET A 33 -26.25 3.19 16.69
C MET A 33 -26.13 2.47 18.05
N PRO A 34 -27.22 1.91 18.62
CA PRO A 34 -27.16 1.29 19.94
C PRO A 34 -26.14 0.14 20.02
N GLY A 35 -25.24 0.20 21.00
CA GLY A 35 -24.18 -0.80 21.20
C GLY A 35 -22.94 -0.59 20.32
N VAL A 36 -22.89 0.51 19.57
CA VAL A 36 -21.71 0.94 18.82
C VAL A 36 -21.40 2.39 19.17
N GLU A 37 -20.16 2.63 19.59
CA GLU A 37 -19.64 3.99 19.74
C GLU A 37 -19.08 4.44 18.40
N LEU A 38 -19.79 5.34 17.71
CA LEU A 38 -19.37 5.85 16.41
C LEU A 38 -18.31 6.94 16.57
N ASP A 39 -17.24 6.84 15.79
CA ASP A 39 -16.20 7.86 15.75
C ASP A 39 -16.66 9.06 14.92
N GLN A 40 -16.96 10.16 15.61
CA GLN A 40 -17.41 11.40 14.99
C GLN A 40 -16.29 12.20 14.33
N SER A 41 -15.02 11.87 14.62
CA SER A 41 -13.85 12.51 14.00
C SER A 41 -13.45 11.88 12.67
N PHE A 42 -13.93 10.66 12.40
CA PHE A 42 -13.72 10.00 11.11
C PHE A 42 -14.63 10.61 10.05
N THR A 43 -14.04 11.15 8.98
CA THR A 43 -14.81 11.60 7.82
C THR A 43 -15.34 10.37 7.07
N PRO A 44 -16.66 10.24 6.84
CA PRO A 44 -17.20 9.12 6.09
C PRO A 44 -16.56 8.99 4.71
N VAL A 45 -16.33 7.75 4.27
CA VAL A 45 -15.63 7.47 3.00
C VAL A 45 -16.57 6.76 2.05
N ALA A 46 -16.79 7.32 0.86
CA ALA A 46 -17.50 6.61 -0.19
C ALA A 46 -16.62 5.50 -0.77
N LEU A 47 -17.16 4.30 -0.83
CA LEU A 47 -16.52 3.11 -1.38
C LEU A 47 -17.17 2.72 -2.71
N PRO A 48 -16.36 2.49 -3.76
CA PRO A 48 -16.88 2.00 -5.02
C PRO A 48 -17.38 0.56 -4.88
N ARG A 49 -18.47 0.26 -5.58
CA ARG A 49 -18.97 -1.12 -5.63
C ARG A 49 -18.21 -1.92 -6.69
N PRO A 50 -17.68 -3.11 -6.36
CA PRO A 50 -17.16 -4.03 -7.35
C PRO A 50 -18.30 -4.60 -8.21
N VAL A 51 -18.11 -4.54 -9.53
CA VAL A 51 -19.02 -5.07 -10.55
C VAL A 51 -18.21 -6.04 -11.42
N PRO A 52 -18.58 -7.33 -11.46
CA PRO A 52 -17.97 -8.30 -12.36
C PRO A 52 -18.02 -7.83 -13.82
N SER A 53 -16.94 -8.08 -14.57
CA SER A 53 -16.93 -7.75 -16.01
C SER A 53 -17.83 -8.66 -16.85
N THR A 54 -18.28 -9.78 -16.28
CA THR A 54 -19.18 -10.78 -16.88
C THR A 54 -20.38 -11.01 -15.96
N ALA A 55 -21.55 -11.30 -16.52
CA ALA A 55 -22.80 -11.46 -15.74
C ALA A 55 -22.72 -12.55 -14.65
N ASP A 56 -21.94 -13.62 -14.88
CA ASP A 56 -21.78 -14.76 -13.96
C ASP A 56 -20.53 -14.65 -13.07
N GLY A 57 -19.81 -13.53 -13.09
CA GLY A 57 -18.58 -13.36 -12.32
C GLY A 57 -18.83 -13.09 -10.83
N ASP A 58 -17.87 -13.43 -9.98
CA ASP A 58 -17.96 -13.20 -8.53
C ASP A 58 -17.43 -11.81 -8.14
N PRO A 59 -18.25 -10.90 -7.59
CA PRO A 59 -17.81 -9.54 -7.23
C PRO A 59 -16.70 -9.50 -6.18
N LEU A 60 -16.43 -10.59 -5.46
CA LEU A 60 -15.38 -10.68 -4.44
C LEU A 60 -14.14 -11.45 -4.91
N SER A 61 -14.16 -12.00 -6.13
CA SER A 61 -13.00 -12.67 -6.70
C SER A 61 -11.97 -11.65 -7.20
N LEU A 62 -10.82 -11.60 -6.54
CA LEU A 62 -9.73 -10.69 -6.90
C LEU A 62 -8.97 -11.11 -8.16
N THR A 63 -9.14 -12.36 -8.59
CA THR A 63 -8.41 -12.96 -9.71
C THR A 63 -9.10 -12.74 -11.07
N GLN A 64 -10.35 -12.28 -11.07
CA GLN A 64 -11.07 -11.92 -12.28
C GLN A 64 -11.02 -10.40 -12.56
N PRO A 65 -11.26 -9.96 -13.81
CA PRO A 65 -11.45 -8.55 -14.13
C PRO A 65 -12.69 -7.97 -13.44
N LEU A 66 -12.50 -6.90 -12.68
CA LEU A 66 -13.54 -6.17 -11.95
C LEU A 66 -13.61 -4.74 -12.46
N ARG A 67 -14.83 -4.20 -12.55
CA ARG A 67 -15.08 -2.76 -12.70
C ARG A 67 -15.57 -2.20 -11.38
N PHE A 68 -15.39 -0.91 -11.17
CA PHE A 68 -15.76 -0.24 -9.93
C PHE A 68 -16.67 0.93 -10.25
N SER A 69 -17.81 1.02 -9.55
CA SER A 69 -18.81 2.07 -9.73
C SER A 69 -18.88 2.96 -8.50
N MET A 70 -18.66 4.26 -8.69
CA MET A 70 -18.91 5.33 -7.72
C MET A 70 -20.28 5.99 -7.94
N ARG A 71 -21.15 5.40 -8.77
CA ARG A 71 -22.50 5.97 -8.97
C ARG A 71 -23.27 5.95 -7.65
N PRO A 72 -24.05 6.99 -7.34
CA PRO A 72 -24.78 7.08 -6.07
C PRO A 72 -25.68 5.87 -5.75
N GLU A 73 -26.26 5.22 -6.76
CA GLU A 73 -27.07 4.01 -6.61
C GLU A 73 -26.28 2.72 -6.28
N ASP A 74 -24.99 2.72 -6.61
CA ASP A 74 -24.10 1.57 -6.50
C ASP A 74 -23.20 1.67 -5.26
N ALA A 75 -22.65 2.86 -5.01
CA ALA A 75 -21.66 3.11 -3.98
C ALA A 75 -22.22 2.93 -2.57
N THR A 76 -21.30 2.71 -1.64
CA THR A 76 -21.59 2.56 -0.21
C THR A 76 -20.77 3.57 0.57
N VAL A 77 -21.13 3.81 1.82
CA VAL A 77 -20.42 4.76 2.68
C VAL A 77 -19.89 4.03 3.90
N LEU A 78 -18.60 4.20 4.18
CA LEU A 78 -17.94 3.64 5.34
C LEU A 78 -17.91 4.64 6.49
N VAL A 79 -18.25 4.19 7.68
CA VAL A 79 -18.03 4.90 8.94
C VAL A 79 -17.21 4.03 9.90
N ARG A 80 -16.54 4.66 10.87
CA ARG A 80 -15.73 4.00 11.90
C ARG A 80 -16.47 3.97 13.24
N GLY A 81 -16.29 2.90 14.01
CA GLY A 81 -16.80 2.83 15.38
C GLY A 81 -16.17 1.70 16.21
N GLU A 82 -16.61 1.59 17.46
CA GLU A 82 -16.16 0.57 18.41
C GLU A 82 -17.33 -0.19 19.03
N ILE A 83 -17.15 -1.50 19.20
CA ILE A 83 -18.06 -2.40 19.93
C ILE A 83 -17.41 -2.80 21.25
N HIS A 84 -18.03 -2.44 22.38
CA HIS A 84 -17.50 -2.69 23.74
C HIS A 84 -18.09 -3.95 24.41
N ASP A 85 -18.88 -4.75 23.71
CA ASP A 85 -19.55 -5.93 24.27
C ASP A 85 -18.64 -7.15 24.45
N TYR A 86 -18.88 -7.89 25.54
CA TYR A 86 -18.26 -9.19 25.79
C TYR A 86 -18.69 -10.28 24.78
N ASP A 87 -19.83 -10.09 24.10
CA ASP A 87 -20.33 -10.96 23.02
C ASP A 87 -20.55 -10.16 21.73
N THR A 88 -19.44 -9.83 21.07
CA THR A 88 -19.41 -9.12 19.78
C THR A 88 -20.28 -9.82 18.72
N ALA A 89 -20.33 -11.15 18.69
CA ALA A 89 -21.05 -11.90 17.66
C ALA A 89 -22.57 -11.72 17.75
N SER A 90 -23.13 -11.79 18.95
CA SER A 90 -24.55 -11.50 19.17
C SER A 90 -24.88 -10.04 18.84
N ARG A 91 -23.98 -9.10 19.16
CA ARG A 91 -24.19 -7.68 18.83
C ARG A 91 -24.23 -7.44 17.33
N LEU A 92 -23.28 -7.99 16.58
CA LEU A 92 -23.23 -7.88 15.12
C LEU A 92 -24.50 -8.44 14.47
N SER A 93 -24.99 -9.57 14.98
CA SER A 93 -26.23 -10.19 14.50
C SER A 93 -27.45 -9.28 14.73
N MET A 94 -27.54 -8.64 15.90
CA MET A 94 -28.62 -7.67 16.19
C MET A 94 -28.54 -6.40 15.33
N LEU A 95 -27.33 -5.89 15.05
CA LEU A 95 -27.14 -4.72 14.21
C LEU A 95 -27.60 -4.99 12.78
N ALA A 96 -27.20 -6.13 12.21
CA ALA A 96 -27.62 -6.54 10.87
C ALA A 96 -29.15 -6.69 10.76
N LEU A 97 -29.82 -7.20 11.80
CA LEU A 97 -31.28 -7.35 11.82
C LEU A 97 -32.03 -6.02 12.01
N SER A 98 -31.47 -5.11 12.82
CA SER A 98 -32.15 -3.85 13.18
C SER A 98 -31.92 -2.73 12.16
N ARG A 99 -30.93 -2.87 11.26
CA ARG A 99 -30.58 -1.84 10.27
C ARG A 99 -30.33 -2.44 8.88
N PRO A 100 -31.35 -2.50 8.02
CA PRO A 100 -31.20 -3.04 6.67
C PRO A 100 -30.25 -2.21 5.77
N GLN A 101 -29.88 -0.99 6.20
CA GLN A 101 -28.89 -0.16 5.50
C GLN A 101 -27.45 -0.59 5.76
N ILE A 102 -27.17 -1.40 6.80
CA ILE A 102 -25.84 -1.97 7.03
C ILE A 102 -25.65 -3.11 6.04
N VAL A 103 -24.63 -2.99 5.18
CA VAL A 103 -24.29 -4.01 4.18
C VAL A 103 -23.03 -4.79 4.54
N GLY A 104 -22.25 -4.32 5.51
CA GLY A 104 -21.07 -5.02 6.01
C GLY A 104 -20.54 -4.44 7.30
N ILE A 105 -19.96 -5.29 8.15
CA ILE A 105 -19.17 -4.88 9.32
C ILE A 105 -17.84 -5.61 9.27
N SER A 106 -16.75 -4.85 9.21
CA SER A 106 -15.38 -5.35 9.03
C SER A 106 -14.46 -4.90 10.16
N ALA A 107 -13.36 -5.61 10.38
CA ALA A 107 -12.38 -5.24 11.39
C ALA A 107 -11.67 -3.93 11.00
N ASP A 108 -11.27 -3.14 11.99
CA ASP A 108 -10.36 -2.00 11.80
C ASP A 108 -9.04 -2.25 12.55
N PRO A 109 -8.19 -3.16 12.03
CA PRO A 109 -6.97 -3.57 12.71
C PRO A 109 -5.97 -2.42 12.81
N VAL A 110 -5.10 -2.50 13.82
CA VAL A 110 -3.93 -1.60 13.89
C VAL A 110 -3.00 -1.93 12.73
N ILE A 111 -2.50 -0.89 12.07
CA ILE A 111 -1.40 -0.98 11.11
C ILE A 111 -0.18 -0.29 11.70
N GLN A 112 1.00 -0.86 11.49
CA GLN A 112 2.24 -0.30 12.02
C GLN A 112 3.39 -0.48 11.01
N THR A 113 4.46 0.30 11.18
CA THR A 113 5.76 0.02 10.54
C THR A 113 6.41 -1.21 11.17
N SER A 114 7.53 -1.68 10.62
CA SER A 114 8.34 -2.74 11.23
C SER A 114 9.70 -2.25 11.71
N PRO A 115 10.01 -2.25 13.02
CA PRO A 115 11.38 -2.31 13.49
C PRO A 115 12.08 -3.54 12.89
N THR A 116 13.39 -3.43 12.71
CA THR A 116 14.22 -4.51 12.18
C THR A 116 14.99 -5.19 13.30
N CYS A 117 15.61 -6.32 12.97
CA CYS A 117 16.48 -7.00 13.89
C CYS A 117 17.67 -6.13 14.30
N PRO A 118 17.85 -5.87 15.60
CA PRO A 118 18.99 -5.08 16.06
C PRO A 118 20.28 -5.91 15.96
N GLY A 119 21.36 -5.29 15.51
CA GLY A 119 22.72 -5.77 15.79
C GLY A 119 23.69 -5.80 14.61
N ASP A 120 23.18 -5.88 13.37
CA ASP A 120 24.02 -5.93 12.17
C ASP A 120 24.10 -4.56 11.48
N GLY A 121 25.32 -4.14 11.15
CA GLY A 121 25.56 -2.92 10.39
C GLY A 121 25.18 -3.06 8.90
N PRO A 122 25.15 -1.94 8.16
CA PRO A 122 24.77 -1.92 6.75
C PRO A 122 25.64 -2.84 5.88
N VAL A 123 25.01 -3.51 4.92
CA VAL A 123 25.67 -4.28 3.87
C VAL A 123 25.73 -3.41 2.61
N GLY A 124 26.85 -2.72 2.42
CA GLY A 124 27.00 -1.74 1.33
C GLY A 124 26.26 -0.44 1.61
N ASN A 125 26.05 0.37 0.59
CA ASN A 125 25.37 1.67 0.67
C ASN A 125 24.36 1.87 -0.47
N TRP A 126 23.60 2.96 -0.40
CA TRP A 126 22.61 3.30 -1.42
C TRP A 126 23.21 3.55 -2.81
N GLN A 127 24.50 3.90 -2.92
CA GLN A 127 25.18 3.97 -4.21
C GLN A 127 25.42 2.58 -4.82
N ASP A 128 25.66 1.55 -4.01
CA ASP A 128 25.69 0.16 -4.47
C ASP A 128 24.34 -0.26 -5.02
N VAL A 129 23.25 0.09 -4.32
CA VAL A 129 21.87 -0.12 -4.81
C VAL A 129 21.65 0.63 -6.12
N LYS A 130 22.02 1.91 -6.20
CA LYS A 130 21.93 2.70 -7.43
C LYS A 130 22.70 2.06 -8.60
N ASN A 131 23.87 1.47 -8.34
CA ASN A 131 24.66 0.79 -9.36
C ASN A 131 23.98 -0.50 -9.85
N LEU A 132 23.35 -1.26 -8.95
CA LEU A 132 22.53 -2.43 -9.31
C LEU A 132 21.31 -2.04 -10.18
N LEU A 133 20.88 -0.79 -10.12
CA LEU A 133 19.72 -0.24 -10.85
C LEU A 133 20.12 0.69 -12.02
N ALA A 134 21.40 0.83 -12.34
CA ALA A 134 21.95 1.94 -13.13
C ALA A 134 21.41 2.07 -14.56
N GLU A 135 20.95 0.99 -15.19
CA GLU A 135 20.44 1.02 -16.57
C GLU A 135 19.19 1.90 -16.74
N LEU A 136 18.44 2.16 -15.67
CA LEU A 136 17.34 3.14 -15.68
C LEU A 136 17.82 4.54 -16.09
N GLY A 137 18.92 5.01 -15.49
CA GLY A 137 19.47 6.34 -15.77
C GLY A 137 20.04 6.45 -17.19
N ALA A 138 20.54 5.35 -17.77
CA ALA A 138 21.05 5.33 -19.14
C ALA A 138 19.94 5.47 -20.20
N ASP A 139 18.72 5.03 -19.88
CA ASP A 139 17.55 5.07 -20.77
C ASP A 139 16.64 6.28 -20.50
N ASP A 140 17.08 7.26 -19.70
CA ASP A 140 16.31 8.47 -19.31
C ASP A 140 14.99 8.10 -18.58
N LEU A 141 15.05 7.02 -17.78
CA LEU A 141 13.99 6.55 -16.90
C LEU A 141 14.31 6.97 -15.47
N ASP A 142 13.92 8.18 -15.11
CA ASP A 142 14.32 8.81 -13.84
C ASP A 142 13.14 9.20 -12.94
N GLY A 143 11.91 8.81 -13.30
CA GLY A 143 10.69 9.15 -12.59
C GLY A 143 10.10 10.52 -12.95
N SER A 144 10.67 11.24 -13.92
CA SER A 144 10.15 12.54 -14.35
C SER A 144 8.66 12.48 -14.70
N GLY A 145 7.88 13.38 -14.11
CA GLY A 145 6.43 13.49 -14.35
C GLY A 145 5.58 12.41 -13.70
N ILE A 146 6.17 11.55 -12.86
CA ILE A 146 5.46 10.47 -12.16
C ILE A 146 5.15 10.89 -10.73
N ALA A 147 3.89 10.69 -10.33
CA ALA A 147 3.46 10.85 -8.95
C ALA A 147 3.77 9.57 -8.16
N LEU A 148 4.54 9.70 -7.08
CA LEU A 148 4.91 8.59 -6.21
C LEU A 148 4.43 8.87 -4.79
N ALA A 149 3.36 8.19 -4.38
CA ALA A 149 2.80 8.31 -3.04
C ALA A 149 3.56 7.42 -2.05
N ILE A 150 4.04 8.04 -0.97
CA ILE A 150 4.61 7.34 0.19
C ILE A 150 3.55 7.36 1.29
N THR A 151 2.93 6.20 1.56
CA THR A 151 1.93 6.05 2.61
C THR A 151 2.59 5.54 3.89
N ASP A 152 2.92 6.45 4.81
CA ASP A 152 3.81 6.12 5.93
C ASP A 152 3.68 7.10 7.13
N THR A 153 4.77 7.47 7.81
CA THR A 153 4.84 8.44 8.92
C THR A 153 5.07 9.90 8.47
N GLY A 154 5.04 10.16 7.17
CA GLY A 154 5.28 11.49 6.60
C GLY A 154 6.71 11.68 6.09
N ILE A 155 6.91 12.73 5.29
CA ILE A 155 8.19 13.00 4.60
C ILE A 155 8.84 14.28 5.12
N ASN A 156 10.17 14.29 5.24
CA ASN A 156 10.97 15.49 5.46
C ASN A 156 11.84 15.83 4.23
N THR A 157 11.41 16.77 3.40
CA THR A 157 12.13 17.10 2.15
C THR A 157 13.45 17.82 2.37
N GLN A 158 13.60 18.53 3.50
CA GLN A 158 14.86 19.21 3.82
C GLN A 158 15.95 18.17 4.10
N HIS A 159 15.64 17.17 4.91
CA HIS A 159 16.53 16.04 5.17
C HIS A 159 16.88 15.31 3.88
N LEU A 160 15.88 14.91 3.10
CA LEU A 160 16.10 14.22 1.82
C LEU A 160 16.98 15.03 0.87
N SER A 161 16.77 16.34 0.78
CA SER A 161 17.54 17.19 -0.13
C SER A 161 19.01 17.31 0.28
N ASN A 162 19.29 17.24 1.59
CA ASN A 162 20.65 17.23 2.11
C ASN A 162 21.33 15.89 1.84
N GLU A 163 20.68 14.77 2.16
CA GLU A 163 21.26 13.42 1.99
C GLU A 163 21.49 13.05 0.52
N LEU A 164 20.61 13.51 -0.38
CA LEU A 164 20.72 13.26 -1.82
C LEU A 164 21.53 14.33 -2.58
N ASP A 165 21.96 15.39 -1.91
CA ASP A 165 22.61 16.58 -2.50
C ASP A 165 21.85 17.14 -3.72
N ARG A 166 20.52 17.22 -3.62
CA ARG A 166 19.65 17.73 -4.69
C ARG A 166 18.26 18.08 -4.17
N PRO A 167 17.54 19.03 -4.79
CA PRO A 167 16.17 19.34 -4.40
C PRO A 167 15.23 18.14 -4.54
N VAL A 168 14.41 17.89 -3.52
CA VAL A 168 13.31 16.92 -3.55
C VAL A 168 11.97 17.64 -3.59
N THR A 169 11.08 17.19 -4.46
CA THR A 169 9.76 17.82 -4.70
C THR A 169 8.64 16.99 -4.08
N VAL A 170 7.78 17.65 -3.31
CA VAL A 170 6.51 17.11 -2.81
C VAL A 170 5.36 17.91 -3.43
N ASP A 171 4.35 17.22 -3.97
CA ASP A 171 3.10 17.81 -4.43
C ASP A 171 2.15 18.00 -3.24
N ALA A 172 2.23 19.16 -2.59
CA ALA A 172 1.40 19.46 -1.43
C ALA A 172 -0.10 19.48 -1.74
N ALA A 173 -0.51 19.74 -2.99
CA ALA A 173 -1.92 19.79 -3.37
C ALA A 173 -2.53 18.39 -3.50
N ARG A 174 -1.72 17.40 -3.91
CA ARG A 174 -2.13 16.00 -3.98
C ARG A 174 -1.83 15.19 -2.71
N SER A 175 -1.09 15.76 -1.77
CA SER A 175 -0.82 15.16 -0.47
C SER A 175 -2.05 15.28 0.46
N TRP A 176 -2.12 14.42 1.47
CA TRP A 176 -3.30 14.34 2.35
C TRP A 176 -2.92 13.87 3.75
N ASN A 177 -3.49 14.49 4.77
CA ASN A 177 -3.32 14.08 6.16
C ASN A 177 -4.59 13.38 6.67
N PRO A 178 -4.45 12.33 7.49
CA PRO A 178 -5.58 11.78 8.21
C PRO A 178 -6.14 12.78 9.23
N PRO A 179 -7.44 12.68 9.58
CA PRO A 179 -8.04 13.53 10.60
C PRO A 179 -7.23 13.55 11.90
N GLY A 180 -6.99 14.75 12.44
CA GLY A 180 -6.20 14.94 13.65
C GLY A 180 -4.68 15.05 13.45
N VAL A 181 -4.14 14.69 12.28
CA VAL A 181 -2.71 14.88 11.98
C VAL A 181 -2.44 16.30 11.52
N THR A 182 -1.74 17.06 12.38
CA THR A 182 -1.37 18.45 12.15
C THR A 182 0.07 18.52 11.64
N GLY A 183 0.24 18.66 10.33
CA GLY A 183 1.55 18.74 9.66
C GLY A 183 1.41 19.22 8.23
N ARG A 184 2.49 19.70 7.62
CA ARG A 184 2.52 20.10 6.21
C ARG A 184 3.25 19.05 5.39
N PRO A 185 2.76 18.69 4.20
CA PRO A 185 3.45 17.77 3.29
C PRO A 185 4.92 18.16 3.10
N GLY A 186 5.82 17.19 3.26
CA GLY A 186 7.27 17.39 3.17
C GLY A 186 7.94 18.05 4.38
N GLN A 187 7.20 18.34 5.45
CA GLN A 187 7.69 19.01 6.67
C GLN A 187 7.46 18.18 7.93
N PHE A 188 7.22 16.88 7.81
CA PHE A 188 7.12 15.97 8.95
C PHE A 188 8.49 15.72 9.58
N PRO A 189 8.54 15.20 10.82
CA PRO A 189 9.80 14.75 11.42
C PRO A 189 10.53 13.73 10.53
N VAL A 190 11.86 13.70 10.64
CA VAL A 190 12.66 12.64 10.01
C VAL A 190 12.36 11.33 10.74
N ASP A 191 11.77 10.40 10.01
CA ASP A 191 11.31 9.10 10.52
C ASP A 191 11.14 8.12 9.34
N HIS A 192 10.54 6.96 9.58
CA HIS A 192 10.34 5.86 8.63
C HIS A 192 9.82 6.27 7.25
N GLY A 193 8.88 7.22 7.14
CA GLY A 193 8.38 7.72 5.86
C GLY A 193 9.42 8.52 5.07
N THR A 194 10.35 9.19 5.77
CA THR A 194 11.49 9.86 5.15
C THR A 194 12.50 8.85 4.62
N MET A 195 12.79 7.76 5.35
CA MET A 195 13.58 6.64 4.83
C MET A 195 12.95 6.07 3.55
N CYS A 196 11.66 5.75 3.59
CA CYS A 196 10.96 5.18 2.44
C CYS A 196 10.98 6.11 1.22
N ALA A 197 10.85 7.43 1.44
CA ALA A 197 10.95 8.41 0.37
C ALA A 197 12.38 8.49 -0.22
N PHE A 198 13.42 8.41 0.61
CA PHE A 198 14.81 8.35 0.17
C PHE A 198 15.05 7.13 -0.73
N ASP A 199 14.66 5.95 -0.26
CA ASP A 199 14.87 4.66 -0.96
C ASP A 199 14.20 4.62 -2.34
N ALA A 200 12.99 5.16 -2.42
CA ALA A 200 12.27 5.33 -3.68
C ALA A 200 13.01 6.23 -4.68
N LEU A 201 13.62 7.31 -4.17
CA LEU A 201 14.33 8.29 -4.97
C LEU A 201 15.73 7.82 -5.43
N ILE A 202 16.21 6.65 -5.00
CA ILE A 202 17.41 6.01 -5.54
C ILE A 202 17.20 5.68 -7.03
N ALA A 203 16.09 5.02 -7.36
CA ALA A 203 15.76 4.61 -8.74
C ALA A 203 14.98 5.66 -9.53
N ALA A 204 14.11 6.44 -8.88
CA ALA A 204 13.29 7.47 -9.53
C ALA A 204 13.64 8.87 -9.02
N PRO A 205 14.84 9.39 -9.31
CA PRO A 205 15.30 10.61 -8.67
C PRO A 205 14.41 11.83 -8.97
N LYS A 206 13.77 11.92 -10.12
CA LYS A 206 12.91 13.05 -10.51
C LYS A 206 11.41 12.81 -10.29
N ALA A 207 11.03 11.75 -9.58
CA ALA A 207 9.64 11.54 -9.18
C ALA A 207 9.14 12.70 -8.28
N THR A 208 7.87 13.06 -8.45
CA THR A 208 7.19 14.00 -7.56
C THR A 208 6.51 13.21 -6.44
N LEU A 209 6.94 13.45 -5.21
CA LEU A 209 6.42 12.72 -4.05
C LEU A 209 5.02 13.23 -3.67
N ILE A 210 4.15 12.32 -3.26
CA ILE A 210 2.88 12.62 -2.59
C ILE A 210 3.01 12.09 -1.15
N ASP A 211 2.82 12.98 -0.18
CA ASP A 211 3.02 12.70 1.25
C ASP A 211 1.69 12.28 1.90
N ILE A 212 1.64 11.05 2.43
CA ILE A 212 0.44 10.43 3.01
C ILE A 212 0.78 9.84 4.39
N PRO A 213 0.81 10.65 5.47
CA PRO A 213 1.22 10.26 6.82
C PRO A 213 0.16 9.44 7.60
N VAL A 214 -0.33 8.33 7.03
CA VAL A 214 -1.37 7.47 7.65
C VAL A 214 -0.96 6.85 8.99
N LEU A 215 0.35 6.72 9.26
CA LEU A 215 0.88 6.13 10.50
C LEU A 215 1.06 7.15 11.63
N LEU A 216 0.72 8.42 11.39
CA LEU A 216 0.68 9.45 12.43
C LEU A 216 -0.71 9.65 13.04
N SER A 217 -1.73 8.91 12.58
CA SER A 217 -3.08 9.01 13.14
C SER A 217 -3.07 8.68 14.63
N GLN A 218 -3.32 9.68 15.48
CA GLN A 218 -3.24 9.52 16.92
C GLN A 218 -4.58 9.04 17.48
N GLN A 219 -4.63 7.79 17.95
CA GLN A 219 -5.32 7.37 19.18
C GLN A 219 -4.56 6.17 19.80
N GLN A 220 -4.64 6.00 21.12
CA GLN A 220 -3.82 5.08 21.94
C GLN A 220 -3.58 3.71 21.29
N GLY A 221 -2.47 3.59 20.56
CA GLY A 221 -1.91 2.33 20.06
C GLY A 221 -0.81 1.82 21.00
N PRO A 222 -0.39 0.55 20.87
CA PRO A 222 0.68 0.00 21.71
C PRO A 222 2.06 0.62 21.42
N THR A 223 2.23 1.36 20.31
CA THR A 223 3.48 2.05 19.95
C THR A 223 3.21 3.45 19.39
N VAL A 224 4.24 4.31 19.38
CA VAL A 224 4.21 5.70 18.88
C VAL A 224 3.90 5.80 17.38
N MET A 225 4.14 4.73 16.61
CA MET A 225 3.90 4.64 15.16
C MET A 225 2.78 3.63 14.82
N SER A 226 1.57 3.92 15.29
CA SER A 226 0.38 3.10 14.99
C SER A 226 -0.60 3.92 14.16
N GLY A 227 -0.99 3.41 12.99
CA GLY A 227 -2.08 3.94 12.19
C GLY A 227 -3.35 3.09 12.31
N LEU A 228 -4.44 3.59 11.74
CA LEU A 228 -5.72 2.89 11.61
C LEU A 228 -5.94 2.47 10.16
N LEU A 229 -6.39 1.23 9.93
CA LEU A 229 -6.68 0.75 8.58
C LEU A 229 -7.78 1.59 7.92
N SER A 230 -8.73 2.11 8.71
CA SER A 230 -9.73 3.09 8.27
C SER A 230 -9.13 4.33 7.61
N ASP A 231 -8.00 4.83 8.12
CA ASP A 231 -7.35 6.03 7.59
C ASP A 231 -6.59 5.68 6.31
N ALA A 232 -6.08 4.45 6.19
CA ALA A 232 -5.58 3.93 4.92
C ALA A 232 -6.72 3.81 3.88
N VAL A 233 -7.94 3.41 4.27
CA VAL A 233 -9.11 3.42 3.37
C VAL A 233 -9.40 4.85 2.88
N ALA A 234 -9.40 5.84 3.78
CA ALA A 234 -9.60 7.25 3.43
C ALA A 234 -8.49 7.76 2.50
N ALA A 235 -7.23 7.43 2.79
CA ALA A 235 -6.08 7.78 1.96
C ALA A 235 -6.19 7.17 0.54
N TYR A 236 -6.61 5.91 0.42
CA TYR A 236 -6.79 5.27 -0.89
C TYR A 236 -7.96 5.86 -1.68
N SER A 237 -9.02 6.31 -1.00
CA SER A 237 -10.11 7.07 -1.63
C SER A 237 -9.64 8.44 -2.13
N HIS A 238 -8.79 9.13 -1.37
CA HIS A 238 -8.12 10.36 -1.81
C HIS A 238 -7.21 10.11 -3.02
N LEU A 239 -6.36 9.07 -2.97
CA LEU A 239 -5.46 8.71 -4.08
C LEU A 239 -6.22 8.29 -5.34
N TRP A 240 -7.38 7.63 -5.21
CA TRP A 240 -8.28 7.39 -6.32
C TRP A 240 -8.71 8.71 -6.97
N SER A 241 -9.14 9.69 -6.16
CA SER A 241 -9.58 10.99 -6.65
C SER A 241 -8.42 11.75 -7.34
N VAL A 242 -7.21 11.65 -6.79
CA VAL A 242 -6.00 12.16 -7.43
C VAL A 242 -5.80 11.53 -8.81
N LEU A 243 -5.95 10.22 -8.94
CA LEU A 243 -5.77 9.50 -10.20
C LEU A 243 -6.82 9.87 -11.28
N GLU A 244 -8.08 10.02 -10.88
CA GLU A 244 -9.17 10.43 -11.76
C GLU A 244 -8.99 11.85 -12.32
N THR A 245 -8.37 12.74 -11.55
CA THR A 245 -8.08 14.11 -12.00
C THR A 245 -6.83 14.22 -12.87
N MET A 246 -6.03 13.15 -13.00
CA MET A 246 -4.89 13.13 -13.91
C MET A 246 -5.37 12.99 -15.37
N PRO A 247 -4.79 13.75 -16.31
CA PRO A 247 -5.03 13.54 -17.75
C PRO A 247 -4.77 12.08 -18.12
N ASP A 248 -5.61 11.49 -18.97
CA ASP A 248 -5.47 10.08 -19.39
C ASP A 248 -4.09 9.79 -19.99
N ASP A 249 -3.55 10.75 -20.74
CA ASP A 249 -2.21 10.71 -21.31
C ASP A 249 -1.13 11.02 -20.29
N LYS A 250 -1.38 11.21 -19.00
CA LYS A 250 -0.35 11.38 -17.95
C LYS A 250 -0.65 10.59 -16.69
N ARG A 251 -1.66 9.71 -16.74
CA ARG A 251 -2.11 8.91 -15.61
C ARG A 251 -1.02 7.90 -15.21
N ALA A 252 -0.28 8.24 -14.17
CA ALA A 252 0.72 7.39 -13.55
C ALA A 252 0.81 7.75 -12.07
N LEU A 253 0.38 6.81 -11.23
CA LEU A 253 0.48 6.89 -9.78
C LEU A 253 1.11 5.59 -9.29
N VAL A 254 2.23 5.71 -8.59
CA VAL A 254 2.86 4.60 -7.88
C VAL A 254 2.61 4.81 -6.38
N VAL A 255 2.17 3.77 -5.67
CA VAL A 255 1.82 3.84 -4.25
C VAL A 255 2.69 2.83 -3.49
N SER A 256 3.58 3.33 -2.65
CA SER A 256 4.47 2.53 -1.80
C SER A 256 3.93 2.46 -0.37
N ASN A 257 3.73 1.24 0.13
CA ASN A 257 3.18 0.98 1.46
C ASN A 257 4.16 0.12 2.27
N SER A 258 4.77 0.72 3.29
CA SER A 258 5.76 0.07 4.16
C SER A 258 5.21 -0.23 5.56
N TRP A 259 3.97 -0.71 5.62
CA TRP A 259 3.23 -1.02 6.84
C TRP A 259 2.39 -2.30 6.70
N GLY A 260 1.95 -2.85 7.82
CA GLY A 260 1.12 -4.05 7.86
C GLY A 260 0.46 -4.27 9.23
N SER A 261 -0.34 -5.34 9.32
CA SER A 261 -0.90 -5.82 10.59
C SER A 261 0.00 -6.90 11.20
N PHE A 262 0.21 -6.87 12.52
CA PHE A 262 1.14 -7.77 13.22
C PHE A 262 0.46 -8.83 14.08
N SER A 263 -0.81 -8.62 14.42
CA SER A 263 -1.53 -9.50 15.33
C SER A 263 -2.89 -9.93 14.78
N PRO A 264 -3.18 -11.25 14.74
CA PRO A 264 -4.53 -11.72 14.43
C PRO A 264 -5.57 -11.28 15.47
N ARG A 265 -5.14 -10.81 16.66
CA ARG A 265 -6.04 -10.33 17.73
C ARG A 265 -6.67 -8.98 17.41
N TRP A 266 -6.15 -8.25 16.42
CA TRP A 266 -6.72 -6.99 15.95
C TRP A 266 -7.78 -7.19 14.88
N ASP A 267 -8.02 -8.44 14.48
CA ASP A 267 -8.89 -8.82 13.39
C ASP A 267 -10.04 -9.71 13.90
N PHE A 268 -11.05 -9.93 13.06
CA PHE A 268 -12.02 -10.99 13.30
C PHE A 268 -11.39 -12.37 13.06
N PRO A 269 -11.97 -13.48 13.55
CA PRO A 269 -11.53 -14.82 13.15
C PRO A 269 -11.52 -15.01 11.63
N PRO A 270 -10.62 -15.82 11.03
CA PRO A 270 -10.50 -15.96 9.57
C PRO A 270 -11.79 -16.37 8.84
N SER A 271 -12.72 -17.07 9.50
CA SER A 271 -14.01 -17.45 8.93
C SER A 271 -15.05 -16.32 8.90
N HIS A 272 -14.77 -15.20 9.56
CA HIS A 272 -15.71 -14.08 9.65
C HIS A 272 -15.63 -13.21 8.39
N PRO A 273 -16.77 -12.81 7.79
CA PRO A 273 -16.79 -12.02 6.55
C PRO A 273 -16.17 -10.62 6.72
N GLY A 274 -16.05 -10.13 7.94
CA GLY A 274 -15.39 -8.87 8.25
C GLY A 274 -13.87 -8.94 8.45
N ASN A 275 -13.25 -10.11 8.35
CA ASN A 275 -11.81 -10.27 8.60
C ASN A 275 -10.98 -9.52 7.52
N TYR A 276 -9.92 -8.84 7.90
CA TYR A 276 -9.04 -8.12 6.96
C TYR A 276 -7.98 -9.02 6.32
N SER A 277 -7.35 -9.85 7.16
CA SER A 277 -6.13 -10.59 6.84
C SER A 277 -6.34 -11.68 5.79
N ASP A 278 -7.48 -12.34 5.83
CA ASP A 278 -7.85 -13.57 5.11
C ASP A 278 -9.06 -13.38 4.18
N ASN A 279 -9.75 -12.22 4.19
CA ASN A 279 -10.89 -11.97 3.31
C ASN A 279 -10.61 -10.93 2.21
N PRO A 280 -10.65 -11.30 0.91
CA PRO A 280 -10.54 -10.35 -0.19
C PRO A 280 -11.66 -9.29 -0.20
N GLY A 281 -12.83 -9.60 0.39
CA GLY A 281 -13.98 -8.69 0.46
C GLY A 281 -13.88 -7.60 1.52
N HIS A 282 -12.80 -7.55 2.31
CA HIS A 282 -12.59 -6.48 3.27
C HIS A 282 -12.52 -5.10 2.56
N PRO A 283 -13.13 -4.02 3.10
CA PRO A 283 -13.17 -2.70 2.46
C PRO A 283 -11.81 -2.19 1.95
N PHE A 284 -10.74 -2.38 2.73
CA PHE A 284 -9.40 -1.98 2.31
C PHE A 284 -8.85 -2.84 1.15
N ASN A 285 -9.07 -4.15 1.15
CA ASN A 285 -8.65 -5.04 0.05
C ASN A 285 -9.42 -4.69 -1.24
N LEU A 286 -10.71 -4.36 -1.12
CA LEU A 286 -11.49 -3.82 -2.23
C LEU A 286 -10.90 -2.50 -2.74
N MET A 287 -10.51 -1.57 -1.86
CA MET A 287 -9.87 -0.31 -2.28
C MET A 287 -8.53 -0.51 -2.99
N VAL A 288 -7.71 -1.48 -2.57
CA VAL A 288 -6.48 -1.85 -3.29
C VAL A 288 -6.79 -2.32 -4.71
N THR A 289 -7.76 -3.23 -4.85
CA THR A 289 -8.25 -3.73 -6.15
C THR A 289 -8.77 -2.59 -7.02
N ALA A 290 -9.51 -1.69 -6.40
CA ALA A 290 -10.12 -0.55 -7.04
C ALA A 290 -9.01 0.37 -7.60
N LEU A 291 -8.08 0.82 -6.75
CA LEU A 291 -7.04 1.77 -7.14
C LEU A 291 -6.11 1.22 -8.23
N GLU A 292 -5.76 -0.08 -8.16
CA GLU A 292 -5.02 -0.75 -9.24
C GLU A 292 -5.81 -0.79 -10.55
N SER A 293 -7.11 -1.11 -10.48
CA SER A 293 -7.99 -1.15 -11.66
C SER A 293 -8.13 0.22 -12.33
N ALA A 294 -8.06 1.30 -11.56
CA ALA A 294 -8.08 2.67 -12.07
C ALA A 294 -6.74 3.08 -12.74
N GLY A 295 -5.67 2.30 -12.52
CA GLY A 295 -4.39 2.46 -13.21
C GLY A 295 -3.20 2.76 -12.31
N ALA A 296 -3.34 2.67 -10.97
CA ALA A 296 -2.20 2.83 -10.08
C ALA A 296 -1.35 1.54 -10.02
N ASP A 297 -0.04 1.69 -9.85
CA ASP A 297 0.84 0.59 -9.44
C ASP A 297 0.94 0.59 -7.91
N VAL A 298 0.45 -0.47 -7.27
CA VAL A 298 0.38 -0.58 -5.80
C VAL A 298 1.40 -1.61 -5.31
N LEU A 299 2.30 -1.18 -4.44
CA LEU A 299 3.34 -2.00 -3.84
C LEU A 299 3.18 -2.04 -2.31
N PHE A 300 3.39 -3.22 -1.72
CA PHE A 300 3.42 -3.42 -0.28
C PHE A 300 4.69 -4.16 0.14
N ALA A 301 5.31 -3.73 1.23
CA ALA A 301 6.33 -4.50 1.92
C ALA A 301 5.75 -5.85 2.39
N ALA A 302 6.49 -6.96 2.26
CA ALA A 302 6.03 -8.27 2.70
C ALA A 302 5.91 -8.39 4.23
N GLY A 303 6.55 -7.49 4.97
CA GLY A 303 6.62 -7.49 6.44
C GLY A 303 7.95 -8.04 6.96
N ASN A 304 8.22 -7.79 8.24
CA ASN A 304 9.46 -8.17 8.89
C ASN A 304 9.28 -9.34 9.90
N CYS A 305 8.43 -10.31 9.56
CA CYS A 305 8.15 -11.48 10.39
C CYS A 305 8.85 -12.74 9.85
N GLY A 306 10.05 -12.58 9.29
CA GLY A 306 10.86 -13.68 8.78
C GLY A 306 11.26 -14.65 9.88
N LEU A 307 11.39 -15.93 9.52
CA LEU A 307 11.59 -17.03 10.47
C LEU A 307 12.90 -16.94 11.26
N ASP A 308 13.97 -16.42 10.64
CA ASP A 308 15.30 -16.37 11.27
C ASP A 308 15.41 -15.21 12.27
N CYS A 309 14.67 -14.13 12.01
CA CYS A 309 14.76 -12.91 12.79
C CYS A 309 13.44 -12.12 12.76
N PRO A 310 12.38 -12.62 13.43
CA PRO A 310 11.09 -11.96 13.41
C PRO A 310 11.11 -10.69 14.28
N ASP A 311 10.45 -9.64 13.81
CA ASP A 311 10.14 -8.48 14.64
C ASP A 311 9.35 -8.91 15.90
N GLY A 312 9.65 -8.31 17.04
CA GLY A 312 9.08 -8.72 18.33
C GLY A 312 7.57 -8.54 18.47
N ARG A 313 6.92 -7.84 17.53
CA ARG A 313 5.46 -7.66 17.50
C ARG A 313 4.75 -8.72 16.65
N CYS A 314 5.48 -9.54 15.90
CA CYS A 314 4.90 -10.57 15.05
C CYS A 314 4.19 -11.64 15.89
N GLU A 315 2.86 -11.64 15.85
CA GLU A 315 2.01 -12.58 16.60
C GLU A 315 1.28 -13.58 15.67
N PHE A 316 1.40 -13.42 14.36
CA PHE A 316 0.92 -14.44 13.41
C PHE A 316 1.79 -15.71 13.52
N PRO A 317 1.21 -16.87 13.85
CA PRO A 317 1.99 -18.11 14.03
C PRO A 317 2.46 -18.69 12.69
N ASP A 318 1.73 -18.41 11.61
CA ASP A 318 2.05 -18.78 10.24
C ASP A 318 1.49 -17.71 9.28
N ARG A 319 2.00 -17.73 8.04
CA ARG A 319 1.54 -16.89 6.93
C ARG A 319 1.48 -15.41 7.34
N PRO A 320 2.63 -14.79 7.69
CA PRO A 320 2.66 -13.44 8.24
C PRO A 320 2.45 -12.34 7.19
N ILE A 321 2.43 -12.71 5.90
CA ILE A 321 2.07 -11.79 4.82
C ILE A 321 0.53 -11.76 4.75
N VAL A 322 -0.08 -10.73 5.32
CA VAL A 322 -1.53 -10.66 5.57
C VAL A 322 -2.21 -9.53 4.80
N GLY A 323 -3.52 -9.66 4.55
CA GLY A 323 -4.34 -8.58 3.97
C GLY A 323 -3.73 -8.01 2.69
N ALA A 324 -3.65 -6.69 2.60
CA ALA A 324 -3.13 -5.98 1.43
C ALA A 324 -1.69 -6.38 1.04
N ASN A 325 -0.85 -6.73 2.02
CA ASN A 325 0.52 -7.20 1.78
C ASN A 325 0.56 -8.53 1.01
N SER A 326 -0.51 -9.33 1.09
CA SER A 326 -0.68 -10.60 0.36
C SER A 326 -1.64 -10.49 -0.83
N HIS A 327 -2.07 -9.29 -1.18
CA HIS A 327 -3.11 -9.08 -2.19
C HIS A 327 -2.63 -9.43 -3.60
N PRO A 328 -3.40 -10.19 -4.41
CA PRO A 328 -2.98 -10.61 -5.77
C PRO A 328 -2.82 -9.43 -6.74
N ARG A 329 -3.43 -8.29 -6.43
CA ARG A 329 -3.30 -7.04 -7.20
C ARG A 329 -2.33 -6.01 -6.63
N ALA A 330 -1.66 -6.31 -5.53
CA ALA A 330 -0.49 -5.55 -5.09
C ALA A 330 0.77 -6.35 -5.43
N LEU A 331 1.88 -5.64 -5.69
CA LEU A 331 3.20 -6.26 -5.75
C LEU A 331 3.79 -6.28 -4.33
N SER A 332 3.88 -7.47 -3.74
CA SER A 332 4.44 -7.74 -2.43
C SER A 332 5.94 -7.92 -2.52
N ILE A 333 6.69 -7.12 -1.75
CA ILE A 333 8.14 -7.00 -1.87
C ILE A 333 8.84 -7.58 -0.65
N GLY A 334 9.59 -8.67 -0.87
CA GLY A 334 10.56 -9.19 0.08
C GLY A 334 11.88 -8.41 0.08
N GLY A 335 12.73 -8.66 1.09
CA GLY A 335 14.00 -7.96 1.29
C GLY A 335 15.22 -8.83 1.01
N VAL A 336 16.18 -8.29 0.27
CA VAL A 336 17.54 -8.83 0.12
C VAL A 336 18.60 -7.78 0.43
N ASP A 337 19.77 -8.19 0.90
CA ASP A 337 20.94 -7.30 1.01
C ASP A 337 21.48 -6.91 -0.38
N THR A 338 22.47 -6.01 -0.44
CA THR A 338 23.12 -5.59 -1.70
C THR A 338 23.89 -6.71 -2.43
N ARG A 339 24.06 -7.88 -1.79
CA ARG A 339 24.68 -9.08 -2.38
C ARG A 339 23.62 -10.07 -2.89
N GLY A 340 22.34 -9.76 -2.71
CA GLY A 340 21.21 -10.58 -3.13
C GLY A 340 20.87 -11.73 -2.18
N ASN A 341 21.33 -11.70 -0.93
CA ASN A 341 20.92 -12.67 0.08
C ASN A 341 19.65 -12.19 0.78
N ARG A 342 18.65 -13.06 0.98
CA ARG A 342 17.47 -12.73 1.79
C ARG A 342 17.89 -12.33 3.20
N VAL A 343 17.42 -11.18 3.65
CA VAL A 343 17.64 -10.73 5.04
C VAL A 343 16.71 -11.51 5.97
N GLY A 344 17.23 -11.94 7.13
CA GLY A 344 16.54 -12.89 8.02
C GLY A 344 15.15 -12.44 8.48
N TYR A 345 14.94 -11.13 8.62
CA TYR A 345 13.65 -10.54 8.99
C TYR A 345 12.63 -10.52 7.86
N SER A 346 13.01 -10.67 6.59
CA SER A 346 12.05 -10.61 5.48
C SER A 346 11.02 -11.73 5.62
N SER A 347 9.74 -11.37 5.76
CA SER A 347 8.62 -12.32 5.82
C SER A 347 8.64 -13.27 4.63
N GLN A 348 8.25 -14.51 4.89
CA GLN A 348 8.16 -15.57 3.90
C GLN A 348 6.72 -16.01 3.69
N GLY A 349 6.44 -16.53 2.51
CA GLY A 349 5.14 -17.07 2.17
C GLY A 349 4.79 -18.39 2.89
N PRO A 350 3.56 -18.89 2.68
CA PRO A 350 2.56 -18.35 1.75
C PRO A 350 1.83 -17.12 2.30
N GLY A 351 1.30 -16.27 1.41
CA GLY A 351 0.43 -15.16 1.80
C GLY A 351 -0.98 -15.62 2.19
N ARG A 352 -1.73 -14.75 2.88
CA ARG A 352 -3.10 -15.05 3.34
C ARG A 352 -4.16 -14.98 2.25
N LEU A 353 -4.13 -13.96 1.39
CA LEU A 353 -5.06 -13.79 0.27
C LEU A 353 -4.61 -14.50 -1.02
N ASP A 354 -3.31 -14.50 -1.29
CA ASP A 354 -2.67 -15.24 -2.38
C ASP A 354 -1.51 -16.05 -1.82
N SER A 355 -1.42 -17.34 -2.16
CA SER A 355 -0.35 -18.21 -1.66
C SER A 355 1.02 -17.81 -2.20
N ASN A 356 1.09 -17.28 -3.42
CA ASN A 356 2.34 -17.00 -4.11
C ASN A 356 2.88 -15.61 -3.74
N LYS A 357 3.26 -15.47 -2.47
CA LYS A 357 3.84 -14.25 -1.90
C LYS A 357 5.14 -14.56 -1.12
N PRO A 358 6.10 -13.63 -1.00
CA PRO A 358 6.17 -12.34 -1.71
C PRO A 358 6.24 -12.53 -3.23
N ASP A 359 5.96 -11.49 -4.02
CA ASP A 359 6.02 -11.61 -5.49
C ASP A 359 7.46 -11.59 -5.99
N ILE A 360 8.27 -10.65 -5.50
CA ILE A 360 9.69 -10.50 -5.82
C ILE A 360 10.41 -9.89 -4.61
N CYS A 361 11.73 -9.90 -4.63
CA CYS A 361 12.57 -9.20 -3.65
C CYS A 361 13.23 -7.94 -4.23
N ALA A 362 13.51 -6.97 -3.36
CA ALA A 362 14.32 -5.79 -3.67
C ALA A 362 15.30 -5.47 -2.52
N TYR A 363 16.19 -4.51 -2.76
CA TYR A 363 17.33 -4.25 -1.90
C TYR A 363 16.95 -3.51 -0.61
N THR A 364 17.54 -3.94 0.50
CA THR A 364 17.41 -3.37 1.84
C THR A 364 18.70 -3.60 2.62
N HIS A 365 18.77 -3.11 3.85
CA HIS A 365 19.87 -3.29 4.78
C HIS A 365 21.19 -2.68 4.30
N PHE A 366 21.14 -1.44 3.80
CA PHE A 366 22.27 -0.68 3.30
C PHE A 366 22.37 0.67 4.00
N GLU A 367 23.54 1.30 3.99
CA GLU A 367 23.70 2.67 4.48
C GLU A 367 23.01 3.64 3.51
N GLY A 368 22.02 4.38 3.98
CA GLY A 368 21.12 5.15 3.12
C GLY A 368 20.76 6.53 3.68
N SER A 369 19.50 6.67 4.06
CA SER A 369 18.83 7.93 4.39
C SER A 369 19.32 8.58 5.68
N HIS A 370 19.99 7.83 6.55
CA HIS A 370 20.31 8.23 7.93
C HIS A 370 19.09 8.69 8.75
N ALA A 371 17.87 8.30 8.35
CA ALA A 371 16.64 8.70 9.05
C ALA A 371 16.60 8.21 10.51
N PHE A 372 17.28 7.11 10.80
CA PHE A 372 17.42 6.53 12.13
C PHE A 372 18.79 6.75 12.78
N GLY A 373 19.66 7.54 12.15
CA GLY A 373 21.02 7.84 12.61
C GLY A 373 22.10 7.41 11.62
N ALA A 374 23.30 7.96 11.79
CA ALA A 374 24.46 7.59 10.97
C ALA A 374 24.99 6.21 11.36
N GLY A 375 25.29 5.36 10.38
CA GLY A 375 25.70 3.97 10.58
C GLY A 375 24.54 3.00 10.84
N GLU A 376 23.30 3.49 10.90
CA GLU A 376 22.11 2.66 10.97
C GLU A 376 21.61 2.37 9.55
N PRO A 377 21.41 1.09 9.18
CA PRO A 377 20.97 0.75 7.83
C PRO A 377 19.52 1.14 7.59
N ASP A 378 19.25 1.64 6.37
CA ASP A 378 17.91 1.60 5.80
C ASP A 378 17.55 0.12 5.63
N SER A 379 16.61 -0.35 6.45
CA SER A 379 16.41 -1.78 6.69
C SER A 379 14.92 -2.13 6.72
N GLY A 380 14.64 -3.43 6.60
CA GLY A 380 13.27 -3.93 6.54
C GLY A 380 12.82 -4.15 5.10
N THR A 381 11.78 -4.96 4.93
CA THR A 381 10.99 -4.94 3.69
C THR A 381 10.42 -3.55 3.41
N SER A 382 10.33 -2.71 4.44
CA SER A 382 10.04 -1.28 4.38
C SER A 382 11.02 -0.44 3.56
N ALA A 383 12.30 -0.83 3.43
CA ALA A 383 13.27 -0.18 2.54
C ALA A 383 13.28 -0.84 1.14
N ALA A 384 13.06 -2.17 1.07
CA ALA A 384 12.96 -2.89 -0.20
C ALA A 384 11.75 -2.46 -1.05
N CYS A 385 10.57 -2.29 -0.43
CA CYS A 385 9.36 -1.87 -1.10
C CYS A 385 9.51 -0.53 -1.85
N PRO A 386 9.99 0.56 -1.23
CA PRO A 386 10.21 1.82 -1.91
C PRO A 386 11.31 1.74 -2.96
N VAL A 387 12.40 0.98 -2.77
CA VAL A 387 13.37 0.72 -3.86
C VAL A 387 12.67 0.16 -5.11
N ALA A 388 11.82 -0.86 -4.94
CA ALA A 388 11.03 -1.41 -6.04
C ALA A 388 10.02 -0.40 -6.62
N ALA A 389 9.38 0.40 -5.77
CA ALA A 389 8.45 1.45 -6.20
C ALA A 389 9.16 2.54 -7.02
N GLY A 390 10.41 2.86 -6.68
CA GLY A 390 11.29 3.71 -7.47
C GLY A 390 11.55 3.14 -8.85
N VAL A 391 11.85 1.84 -8.96
CA VAL A 391 12.01 1.18 -10.28
C VAL A 391 10.73 1.25 -11.11
N VAL A 392 9.57 1.00 -10.49
CA VAL A 392 8.26 1.14 -11.15
C VAL A 392 8.04 2.57 -11.64
N ALA A 393 8.28 3.57 -10.79
CA ALA A 393 8.14 4.97 -11.16
C ALA A 393 9.09 5.38 -12.29
N ALA A 394 10.34 4.91 -12.27
CA ALA A 394 11.29 5.13 -13.36
C ALA A 394 10.79 4.53 -14.68
N VAL A 395 10.30 3.29 -14.68
CA VAL A 395 9.70 2.66 -15.88
C VAL A 395 8.52 3.50 -16.40
N ARG A 396 7.67 4.03 -15.52
CA ARG A 396 6.52 4.84 -15.90
C ARG A 396 6.87 6.14 -16.61
N THR A 397 8.10 6.65 -16.52
CA THR A 397 8.56 7.84 -17.26
C THR A 397 8.29 7.72 -18.76
N GLN A 398 8.51 6.54 -19.36
CA GLN A 398 8.24 6.32 -20.79
C GLN A 398 7.12 5.32 -21.06
N TRP A 399 6.78 4.46 -20.07
CA TRP A 399 5.84 3.36 -20.23
C TRP A 399 4.54 3.61 -19.46
N SER A 400 3.70 4.51 -20.00
CA SER A 400 2.43 4.85 -19.35
C SER A 400 1.45 3.68 -19.23
N THR A 401 0.48 3.84 -18.34
CA THR A 401 -0.60 2.89 -18.06
C THR A 401 -1.45 2.52 -19.29
N ASN A 402 -1.52 3.39 -20.30
CA ASN A 402 -2.15 3.12 -21.59
C ASN A 402 -1.36 2.16 -22.49
N VAL A 403 -0.04 2.03 -22.27
CA VAL A 403 0.86 1.17 -23.05
C VAL A 403 1.08 -0.17 -22.35
N ILE A 404 1.27 -0.13 -21.04
CA ILE A 404 1.40 -1.31 -20.18
C ILE A 404 0.56 -1.11 -18.92
N LYS A 405 -0.46 -1.93 -18.72
CA LYS A 405 -1.32 -1.83 -17.53
C LYS A 405 -0.57 -2.25 -16.26
N PRO A 406 -0.98 -1.81 -15.06
CA PRO A 406 -0.33 -2.22 -13.81
C PRO A 406 -0.17 -3.74 -13.65
N ALA A 407 -1.21 -4.53 -13.90
CA ALA A 407 -1.12 -6.00 -13.92
C ALA A 407 -0.10 -6.57 -14.93
N GLU A 408 0.02 -5.96 -16.11
CA GLU A 408 1.03 -6.37 -17.11
C GLU A 408 2.44 -6.02 -16.65
N LEU A 409 2.63 -4.85 -16.03
CA LEU A 409 3.92 -4.44 -15.48
C LEU A 409 4.32 -5.34 -14.32
N ARG A 410 3.42 -5.66 -13.38
CA ARG A 410 3.67 -6.65 -12.31
C ARG A 410 4.11 -7.99 -12.89
N THR A 411 3.40 -8.49 -13.90
CA THR A 411 3.75 -9.76 -14.57
C THR A 411 5.12 -9.67 -15.24
N LEU A 412 5.45 -8.53 -15.86
CA LEU A 412 6.76 -8.32 -16.47
C LEU A 412 7.85 -8.37 -15.40
N LEU A 413 7.71 -7.63 -14.30
CA LEU A 413 8.67 -7.61 -13.19
C LEU A 413 8.93 -9.01 -12.63
N GLN A 414 7.88 -9.79 -12.37
CA GLN A 414 7.98 -11.19 -11.93
C GLN A 414 8.76 -12.05 -12.94
N ARG A 415 8.44 -11.94 -14.24
CA ARG A 415 9.08 -12.76 -15.29
C ARG A 415 10.53 -12.39 -15.58
N THR A 416 10.93 -11.17 -15.24
CA THR A 416 12.28 -10.66 -15.49
C THR A 416 13.16 -10.71 -14.26
N ALA A 417 12.63 -11.07 -13.09
CA ALA A 417 13.39 -11.17 -11.86
C ALA A 417 14.58 -12.14 -12.00
N ASP A 418 15.68 -11.84 -11.30
CA ASP A 418 16.82 -12.75 -11.14
C ASP A 418 16.40 -13.87 -10.18
N ASP A 419 16.12 -15.05 -10.73
CA ASP A 419 15.71 -16.24 -9.99
C ASP A 419 16.80 -16.64 -8.98
N ARG A 420 16.41 -16.70 -7.71
CA ARG A 420 17.27 -17.01 -6.56
C ARG A 420 16.51 -17.91 -5.62
N GLY A 421 17.22 -18.85 -5.00
CA GLY A 421 16.62 -19.85 -4.14
C GLY A 421 16.30 -21.12 -4.93
N ALA A 422 15.05 -21.58 -4.87
CA ALA A 422 14.59 -22.72 -5.65
C ALA A 422 14.15 -22.26 -7.04
N ALA A 423 14.53 -23.01 -8.08
CA ALA A 423 14.22 -22.63 -9.46
C ALA A 423 12.71 -22.37 -9.66
N GLY A 424 12.38 -21.19 -10.18
CA GLY A 424 11.01 -20.71 -10.33
C GLY A 424 10.53 -19.91 -9.13
N PHE A 425 9.27 -20.12 -8.74
CA PHE A 425 8.69 -19.43 -7.60
C PHE A 425 9.06 -20.16 -6.29
N ASP A 426 9.48 -19.42 -5.27
CA ASP A 426 9.59 -19.90 -3.89
C ASP A 426 9.10 -18.86 -2.86
N HIS A 427 8.94 -19.31 -1.61
CA HIS A 427 8.41 -18.47 -0.53
C HIS A 427 9.44 -17.55 0.13
N ASP A 428 10.72 -17.64 -0.24
CA ASP A 428 11.81 -16.80 0.27
C ASP A 428 12.05 -15.59 -0.65
N TYR A 429 12.13 -15.80 -1.96
CA TYR A 429 12.46 -14.79 -2.97
C TYR A 429 11.29 -14.45 -3.91
N GLY A 430 10.16 -15.16 -3.82
CA GLY A 430 9.08 -15.03 -4.79
C GLY A 430 9.52 -15.56 -6.15
N PHE A 431 9.38 -14.75 -7.20
CA PHE A 431 9.95 -15.03 -8.52
C PHE A 431 11.42 -14.62 -8.67
N GLY A 432 12.04 -14.05 -7.63
CA GLY A 432 13.43 -13.64 -7.63
C GLY A 432 13.64 -12.17 -7.25
N ILE A 433 14.84 -11.65 -7.51
CA ILE A 433 15.24 -10.27 -7.19
C ILE A 433 14.97 -9.36 -8.39
N ILE A 434 14.52 -8.13 -8.13
CA ILE A 434 14.30 -7.13 -9.18
C ILE A 434 15.55 -6.96 -10.07
N ASN A 435 15.37 -7.08 -11.39
CA ASN A 435 16.47 -7.09 -12.36
C ASN A 435 16.18 -6.09 -13.49
N VAL A 436 16.74 -4.89 -13.35
CA VAL A 436 16.54 -3.77 -14.28
C VAL A 436 16.97 -4.13 -15.72
N PRO A 437 18.16 -4.71 -15.98
CA PRO A 437 18.53 -5.08 -17.34
C PRO A 437 17.51 -5.99 -18.04
N ALA A 438 17.03 -7.03 -17.35
CA ALA A 438 16.03 -7.93 -17.91
C ALA A 438 14.67 -7.25 -18.16
N ILE A 439 14.26 -6.33 -17.27
CA ILE A 439 13.08 -5.47 -17.46
C ILE A 439 13.22 -4.64 -18.73
N MET A 440 14.35 -3.97 -18.90
CA MET A 440 14.60 -3.10 -20.05
C MET A 440 14.65 -3.87 -21.36
N ASP A 441 15.27 -5.04 -21.38
CA ASP A 441 15.28 -5.92 -22.54
C ASP A 441 13.89 -6.45 -22.90
N ALA A 442 13.04 -6.76 -21.92
CA ALA A 442 11.66 -7.14 -22.16
C ALA A 442 10.85 -5.98 -22.76
N LEU A 443 11.00 -4.77 -22.22
CA LEU A 443 10.34 -3.57 -22.70
C LEU A 443 10.78 -3.19 -24.12
N ARG A 444 12.09 -3.18 -24.41
CA ARG A 444 12.62 -2.91 -25.77
C ARG A 444 12.11 -3.92 -26.80
N ARG A 445 12.02 -5.21 -26.44
CA ARG A 445 11.43 -6.24 -27.31
C ARG A 445 9.94 -5.98 -27.58
N ARG A 446 9.16 -5.55 -26.58
CA ARG A 446 7.75 -5.17 -26.75
C ARG A 446 7.58 -4.01 -27.74
N SER A 447 8.43 -2.99 -27.66
CA SER A 447 8.38 -1.85 -28.58
C SER A 447 8.68 -2.26 -30.03
N LYS A 448 9.70 -3.11 -30.25
CA LYS A 448 10.06 -3.61 -31.59
C LYS A 448 8.96 -4.45 -32.25
N ASN A 449 8.14 -5.13 -31.46
CA ASN A 449 7.04 -5.97 -31.93
C ASN A 449 5.71 -5.20 -32.13
N GLY A 450 5.75 -3.86 -32.21
CA GLY A 450 4.60 -3.04 -32.60
C GLY A 450 3.51 -2.84 -31.53
N HIS A 451 3.77 -3.20 -30.26
CA HIS A 451 2.78 -3.12 -29.17
C HIS A 451 2.99 -1.95 -28.20
N GLY A 452 3.59 -0.84 -28.67
CA GLY A 452 3.72 0.38 -27.89
C GLY A 452 4.83 1.29 -28.39
N THR A 453 4.47 2.43 -28.97
CA THR A 453 5.41 3.54 -29.21
C THR A 453 5.77 4.17 -27.87
N ARG A 454 7.09 4.33 -27.62
CA ARG A 454 7.63 5.18 -26.55
C ARG A 454 6.98 6.57 -26.65
N ARG A 455 6.75 7.21 -25.50
CA ARG A 455 6.31 8.59 -25.45
C ARG A 455 7.38 9.55 -25.96
#